data_AF-A0A529Q553-F1
#
_entry.id   AF-A0A529Q553-F1
#
_cell.length_a   1.000
_cell.length_b   1.000
_cell.length_c   1.000
_cell.angle_alpha   90.00
_cell.angle_beta   90.00
_cell.angle_gamma   90.00
#
_symmetry.space_group_name_H-M   'P 1'
#
loop_
_entity.id
_entity.type
_entity.pdbx_description
1 polymer ?
#
loop_
_entity_poly.entity_id
_entity_poly.type
_entity_poly.pdbx_seq_one_letter_code
_entity_poly.pdbx_strand_id
1 'polypeptide(L)'
;QILTTFCRPELRHFTTLGDTSAATAHAARMAGLILSARPELWPESVRALIVHSAEWTPAMRARIDACNGAKGEIQALVRRYGYGVPDLGRALLSTVNDLTLIVEDELQPFQREGGAAAKTRDMKLHRLPWPKEQLAALGAAQVELRVTLSYFIEPNPGE
;
A
#
# COMPACT_ATOMS: atom_id res chain seq x y z
N GLN A 1 11.06 18.40 -3.87
CA GLN A 1 10.57 19.25 -4.97
C GLN A 1 10.71 18.48 -6.27
N ILE A 2 9.83 18.71 -7.24
CA ILE A 2 9.82 18.05 -8.57
C ILE A 2 9.76 19.12 -9.64
N LEU A 3 10.44 18.91 -10.76
CA LEU A 3 10.34 19.73 -11.96
C LEU A 3 9.07 19.35 -12.76
N THR A 4 8.28 20.35 -13.15
CA THR A 4 7.07 20.19 -13.96
C THR A 4 6.99 21.27 -15.04
N THR A 5 6.09 21.10 -16.00
CA THR A 5 5.78 22.11 -17.02
C THR A 5 5.04 23.29 -16.39
N PHE A 6 5.41 24.50 -16.77
CA PHE A 6 4.66 25.68 -16.35
C PHE A 6 3.36 25.83 -17.16
N CYS A 7 2.32 26.39 -16.56
CA CYS A 7 1.00 26.51 -17.21
C CYS A 7 0.99 27.44 -18.44
N ARG A 8 2.02 28.29 -18.60
CA ARG A 8 2.21 29.22 -19.70
C ARG A 8 3.60 29.04 -20.32
N PRO A 9 3.77 28.06 -21.23
CA PRO A 9 5.08 27.72 -21.79
C PRO A 9 5.77 28.91 -22.48
N GLU A 10 5.00 29.86 -23.01
CA GLU A 10 5.50 31.09 -23.64
C GLU A 10 6.25 32.03 -22.69
N LEU A 11 5.96 31.98 -21.38
CA LEU A 11 6.66 32.79 -20.37
C LEU A 11 7.85 32.04 -19.78
N ARG A 12 7.71 30.73 -19.60
CA ARG A 12 8.70 29.85 -19.00
C ARG A 12 8.34 28.41 -19.30
N HIS A 13 9.31 27.58 -19.67
CA HIS A 13 9.05 26.17 -19.97
C HIS A 13 8.77 25.31 -18.73
N PHE A 14 9.53 25.51 -17.65
CA PHE A 14 9.48 24.65 -16.46
C PHE A 14 9.34 25.42 -15.16
N THR A 15 8.74 24.80 -14.15
CA THR A 15 8.66 25.28 -12.78
C THR A 15 8.83 24.11 -11.81
N THR A 16 9.01 24.40 -10.53
CA THR A 16 9.02 23.37 -9.49
C THR A 16 7.71 23.36 -8.71
N LEU A 17 7.29 22.17 -8.25
CA LEU A 17 6.27 22.02 -7.21
C LEU A 17 6.82 21.26 -5.99
N GLY A 18 6.19 21.48 -4.83
CA GLY A 18 6.64 20.97 -3.53
C GLY A 18 5.54 20.27 -2.73
N ASP A 19 5.91 19.87 -1.52
CA ASP A 19 5.03 19.37 -0.47
C ASP A 19 4.09 18.24 -0.89
N THR A 20 2.83 18.28 -0.46
CA THR A 20 1.83 17.25 -0.74
C THR A 20 1.48 17.16 -2.22
N SER A 21 1.51 18.27 -2.96
CA SER A 21 1.32 18.26 -4.42
C SER A 21 2.41 17.45 -5.12
N ALA A 22 3.67 17.61 -4.68
CA ALA A 22 4.78 16.84 -5.23
C ALA A 22 4.65 15.35 -4.84
N ALA A 23 4.30 15.06 -3.60
CA ALA A 23 4.06 13.69 -3.16
C ALA A 23 2.95 13.01 -3.99
N THR A 24 1.83 13.70 -4.24
CA THR A 24 0.74 13.20 -5.08
C THR A 24 1.20 12.95 -6.52
N ALA A 25 1.98 13.86 -7.11
CA ALA A 25 2.53 13.67 -8.45
C ALA A 25 3.46 12.45 -8.54
N HIS A 26 4.29 12.21 -7.52
CA HIS A 26 5.13 11.00 -7.45
C HIS A 26 4.29 9.73 -7.33
N ALA A 27 3.27 9.73 -6.47
CA ALA A 27 2.37 8.58 -6.31
C ALA A 27 1.61 8.27 -7.60
N ALA A 28 1.08 9.29 -8.28
CA ALA A 28 0.40 9.15 -9.57
C ALA A 28 1.34 8.59 -10.65
N ARG A 29 2.58 9.10 -10.73
CA ARG A 29 3.60 8.54 -11.63
C ARG A 29 3.88 7.08 -11.33
N MET A 30 4.03 6.72 -10.05
CA MET A 30 4.27 5.34 -9.63
C MET A 30 3.11 4.42 -10.01
N ALA A 31 1.87 4.82 -9.76
CA ALA A 31 0.67 4.09 -10.17
C ALA A 31 0.63 3.87 -11.69
N GLY A 32 0.90 4.93 -12.48
CA GLY A 32 0.97 4.84 -13.93
C GLY A 32 2.06 3.90 -14.44
N LEU A 33 3.21 3.85 -13.78
CA LEU A 33 4.30 2.92 -14.13
C LEU A 33 3.93 1.47 -13.80
N ILE A 34 3.26 1.23 -12.67
CA ILE A 34 2.74 -0.11 -12.31
C ILE A 34 1.70 -0.57 -13.34
N LEU A 35 0.72 0.28 -13.65
CA LEU A 35 -0.30 -0.01 -14.66
C LEU A 35 0.30 -0.22 -16.04
N SER A 36 1.31 0.56 -16.43
CA SER A 36 1.98 0.38 -17.72
C SER A 36 2.75 -0.96 -17.79
N ALA A 37 3.27 -1.43 -16.66
CA ALA A 37 4.01 -2.69 -16.61
C ALA A 37 3.08 -3.91 -16.47
N ARG A 38 1.92 -3.74 -15.82
CA ARG A 38 0.90 -4.79 -15.58
C ARG A 38 -0.51 -4.22 -15.81
N PRO A 39 -0.93 -4.07 -17.09
CA PRO A 39 -2.18 -3.39 -17.45
C PRO A 39 -3.46 -4.09 -16.97
N GLU A 40 -3.36 -5.37 -16.61
CA GLU A 40 -4.46 -6.22 -16.15
C GLU A 40 -4.82 -6.01 -14.67
N LEU A 41 -3.96 -5.37 -13.88
CA LEU A 41 -4.18 -5.18 -12.45
C LEU A 41 -5.32 -4.20 -12.18
N TRP A 42 -6.10 -4.50 -11.14
CA TRP A 42 -7.15 -3.62 -10.66
C TRP A 42 -6.54 -2.38 -9.98
N PRO A 43 -7.25 -1.23 -9.98
CA PRO A 43 -6.80 -0.04 -9.26
C PRO A 43 -6.52 -0.31 -7.76
N GLU A 44 -7.28 -1.22 -7.14
CA GLU A 44 -7.10 -1.73 -5.79
C GLU A 44 -5.74 -2.40 -5.63
N SER A 45 -5.36 -3.26 -6.56
CA SER A 45 -4.08 -3.97 -6.58
C SER A 45 -2.92 -3.02 -6.82
N VAL A 46 -3.07 -2.04 -7.70
CA VAL A 46 -2.05 -1.00 -7.91
C VAL A 46 -1.82 -0.22 -6.61
N ARG A 47 -2.90 0.19 -5.93
CA ARG A 47 -2.79 0.83 -4.62
C ARG A 47 -2.17 -0.11 -3.58
N ALA A 48 -2.55 -1.39 -3.59
CA ALA A 48 -1.98 -2.40 -2.69
C ALA A 48 -0.48 -2.50 -2.87
N LEU A 49 0.01 -2.60 -4.11
CA LEU A 49 1.45 -2.69 -4.43
C LEU A 49 2.21 -1.45 -3.99
N ILE A 50 1.65 -0.24 -4.18
CA ILE A 50 2.26 0.99 -3.69
C ILE A 50 2.43 0.93 -2.17
N VAL A 51 1.36 0.59 -1.45
CA VAL A 51 1.39 0.49 0.03
C VAL A 51 2.31 -0.65 0.49
N HIS A 52 2.25 -1.80 -0.16
CA HIS A 52 3.01 -3.00 0.17
C HIS A 52 4.52 -2.79 -0.01
N SER A 53 4.90 -2.01 -1.02
CA SER A 53 6.31 -1.65 -1.27
C SER A 53 6.87 -0.65 -0.27
N ALA A 54 6.05 0.00 0.54
CA ALA A 54 6.46 1.11 1.38
C ALA A 54 7.24 0.67 2.61
N GLU A 55 8.24 1.48 2.98
CA GLU A 55 9.03 1.33 4.19
C GLU A 55 9.05 2.63 4.99
N TRP A 56 8.97 2.52 6.31
CA TRP A 56 9.28 3.65 7.17
C TRP A 56 10.78 3.95 7.13
N THR A 57 11.10 5.20 6.83
CA THR A 57 12.48 5.69 6.92
C THR A 57 13.04 5.51 8.34
N PRO A 58 14.37 5.49 8.53
CA PRO A 58 14.97 5.35 9.87
C PRO A 58 14.44 6.37 10.89
N ALA A 59 14.20 7.61 10.46
CA ALA A 59 13.64 8.66 11.31
C ALA A 59 12.17 8.41 11.69
N MET A 60 11.37 7.86 10.78
CA MET A 60 9.99 7.46 11.07
C MET A 60 9.97 6.26 12.02
N ARG A 61 10.80 5.25 11.74
CA ARG A 61 10.92 4.03 12.55
C ARG A 61 11.34 4.33 13.99
N ALA A 62 12.35 5.18 14.16
CA ALA A 62 12.78 5.61 15.49
C ALA A 62 11.65 6.25 16.33
N ARG A 63 10.72 6.98 15.69
CA ARG A 63 9.54 7.53 16.38
C ARG A 63 8.50 6.47 16.73
N ILE A 64 8.30 5.49 15.86
CA ILE A 64 7.40 4.36 16.13
C ILE A 64 7.94 3.52 17.29
N ASP A 65 9.24 3.23 17.27
CA ASP A 65 9.91 2.44 18.32
C ASP A 65 9.87 3.17 19.67
N ALA A 66 10.02 4.50 19.66
CA ALA A 66 9.91 5.33 20.87
C ALA A 66 8.52 5.32 21.51
N CYS A 67 7.46 4.93 20.80
CA CYS A 67 6.11 4.76 21.37
C CYS A 67 6.02 3.55 22.32
N ASN A 68 7.03 2.66 22.37
CA ASN A 68 7.05 1.49 23.25
C ASN A 68 5.76 0.62 23.18
N GLY A 69 5.15 0.52 22.00
CA GLY A 69 3.92 -0.24 21.80
C GLY A 69 2.61 0.49 22.15
N ALA A 70 2.65 1.76 22.52
CA ALA A 70 1.46 2.57 22.79
C ALA A 70 0.60 2.72 21.52
N LYS A 71 -0.47 1.93 21.42
CA LYS A 71 -1.31 1.82 20.22
C LYS A 71 -1.85 3.16 19.72
N GLY A 72 -2.26 4.05 20.62
CA GLY A 72 -2.80 5.36 20.25
C GLY A 72 -1.76 6.28 19.58
N GLU A 73 -0.52 6.25 20.07
CA GLU A 73 0.57 7.03 19.49
C GLU A 73 1.02 6.46 18.15
N ILE A 74 1.14 5.13 18.05
CA ILE A 74 1.43 4.43 16.79
C ILE A 74 0.35 4.77 15.76
N GLN A 75 -0.93 4.75 16.14
CA GLN A 75 -2.02 5.11 15.25
C GLN A 75 -1.92 6.56 14.77
N ALA A 76 -1.53 7.50 15.65
CA ALA A 76 -1.30 8.89 15.26
C ALA A 76 -0.14 9.02 14.26
N LEU A 77 0.93 8.24 14.42
CA LEU A 77 2.06 8.21 13.48
C LEU A 77 1.69 7.56 12.14
N VAL A 78 0.91 6.48 12.14
CA VAL A 78 0.36 5.87 10.92
C VAL A 78 -0.54 6.85 10.17
N ARG A 79 -1.37 7.63 10.88
CA ARG A 79 -2.17 8.70 10.23
C ARG A 79 -1.31 9.81 9.62
N ARG A 80 -0.11 10.04 10.16
CA ARG A 80 0.82 11.08 9.68
C ARG A 80 1.68 10.62 8.51
N TYR A 81 2.26 9.42 8.59
CA TYR A 81 3.22 8.91 7.60
C TYR A 81 2.62 7.88 6.65
N GLY A 82 1.41 7.40 6.91
CA GLY A 82 0.88 6.20 6.29
C GLY A 82 1.80 5.00 6.58
N TYR A 83 2.03 4.21 5.54
CA TYR A 83 2.88 3.03 5.59
C TYR A 83 4.34 3.32 5.20
N GLY A 84 4.72 4.59 5.05
CA GLY A 84 6.08 5.02 4.74
C GLY A 84 6.28 5.46 3.30
N VAL A 85 7.52 5.31 2.81
CA VAL A 85 7.92 5.74 1.48
C VAL A 85 7.86 4.53 0.53
N PRO A 86 7.02 4.58 -0.52
CA PRO A 86 6.89 3.48 -1.47
C PRO A 86 8.14 3.35 -2.36
N ASP A 87 8.43 2.14 -2.81
CA ASP A 87 9.56 1.82 -3.69
C ASP A 87 9.07 1.14 -4.97
N LEU A 88 9.36 1.76 -6.13
CA LEU A 88 8.89 1.25 -7.42
C LEU A 88 9.51 -0.11 -7.78
N GLY A 89 10.77 -0.35 -7.42
CA GLY A 89 11.43 -1.63 -7.68
C GLY A 89 10.72 -2.78 -6.97
N ARG A 90 10.44 -2.61 -5.67
CA ARG A 90 9.69 -3.56 -4.84
C ARG A 90 8.24 -3.72 -5.29
N ALA A 91 7.60 -2.66 -5.79
CA ALA A 91 6.23 -2.74 -6.29
C ALA A 91 6.11 -3.51 -7.61
N LEU A 92 7.12 -3.39 -8.50
CA LEU A 92 7.11 -4.04 -9.82
C LEU A 92 7.69 -5.45 -9.81
N LEU A 93 8.70 -5.69 -8.97
CA LEU A 93 9.51 -6.90 -8.99
C LEU A 93 9.37 -7.66 -7.68
N SER A 94 9.00 -8.93 -7.78
CA SER A 94 9.38 -9.91 -6.77
C SER A 94 10.89 -10.11 -6.89
N THR A 95 11.65 -9.65 -5.89
CA THR A 95 13.11 -9.88 -5.87
C THR A 95 13.38 -11.38 -5.71
N VAL A 96 14.61 -11.84 -5.99
CA VAL A 96 14.97 -13.26 -5.84
C VAL A 96 14.66 -13.81 -4.43
N ASN A 97 14.61 -12.93 -3.42
CA ASN A 97 14.35 -13.27 -2.03
C ASN A 97 12.97 -12.79 -1.52
N ASP A 98 12.09 -12.31 -2.41
CA ASP A 98 10.80 -11.72 -2.04
C ASP A 98 9.71 -12.26 -2.99
N LEU A 99 8.82 -13.11 -2.45
CA LEU A 99 7.67 -13.65 -3.18
C LEU A 99 6.44 -12.79 -2.91
N THR A 100 5.91 -12.14 -3.94
CA THR A 100 4.65 -11.40 -3.86
C THR A 100 3.51 -12.24 -4.45
N LEU A 101 2.54 -12.61 -3.62
CA LEU A 101 1.30 -13.26 -4.05
C LEU A 101 0.19 -12.23 -4.11
N ILE A 102 -0.51 -12.16 -5.24
CA ILE A 102 -1.63 -11.24 -5.46
C ILE A 102 -2.89 -12.06 -5.68
N VAL A 103 -3.96 -11.69 -4.99
CA VAL A 103 -5.30 -12.26 -5.18
C VAL A 103 -6.28 -11.09 -5.33
N GLU A 104 -6.93 -11.05 -6.49
CA GLU A 104 -8.03 -10.11 -6.78
C GLU A 104 -9.34 -10.89 -6.70
N ASP A 105 -10.27 -10.39 -5.89
CA ASP A 105 -11.54 -11.05 -5.65
C ASP A 105 -12.54 -10.06 -5.03
N GLU A 106 -13.84 -10.37 -5.13
CA GLU A 106 -14.93 -9.57 -4.56
C GLU A 106 -15.36 -10.15 -3.21
N LEU A 107 -15.65 -9.32 -2.21
CA LEU A 107 -16.11 -9.78 -0.89
C LEU A 107 -17.25 -8.89 -0.40
N GLN A 108 -18.35 -9.48 0.09
CA GLN A 108 -19.38 -8.74 0.81
C GLN A 108 -19.29 -9.03 2.32
N PRO A 109 -18.47 -8.26 3.08
CA PRO A 109 -18.20 -8.56 4.49
C PRO A 109 -19.42 -8.34 5.38
N PHE A 110 -20.33 -7.45 4.98
CA PHE A 110 -21.48 -7.05 5.77
C PHE A 110 -22.80 -7.18 5.00
N GLN A 111 -23.86 -7.51 5.72
CA GLN A 111 -25.23 -7.46 5.25
C GLN A 111 -26.11 -6.74 6.27
N ARG A 112 -27.15 -6.07 5.79
CA ARG A 112 -28.13 -5.41 6.63
C ARG A 112 -29.53 -5.76 6.13
N GLU A 113 -30.38 -6.21 7.05
CA GLU A 113 -31.78 -6.53 6.77
C GLU A 113 -32.67 -5.42 7.36
N GLY A 114 -33.20 -4.57 6.49
CA GLY A 114 -34.06 -3.44 6.89
C GLY A 114 -33.37 -2.44 7.83
N GLY A 115 -34.05 -2.09 8.93
CA GLY A 115 -33.55 -1.17 9.96
C GLY A 115 -32.58 -1.79 10.98
N ALA A 116 -32.28 -3.09 10.88
CA ALA A 116 -31.42 -3.77 11.84
C ALA A 116 -29.94 -3.33 11.72
N ALA A 117 -29.15 -3.61 12.76
CA ALA A 117 -27.71 -3.44 12.71
C ALA A 117 -27.06 -4.33 11.63
N ALA A 118 -25.95 -3.87 11.06
CA ALA A 118 -25.17 -4.65 10.11
C ALA A 118 -24.65 -5.94 10.76
N LYS A 119 -24.82 -7.07 10.07
CA LYS A 119 -24.29 -8.39 10.45
C LYS A 119 -23.13 -8.74 9.52
N THR A 120 -22.17 -9.52 10.00
CA THR A 120 -21.14 -10.11 9.15
C THR A 120 -21.76 -11.14 8.20
N ARG A 121 -21.28 -11.19 6.96
CA ARG A 121 -21.78 -12.09 5.92
C ARG A 121 -20.65 -12.99 5.42
N ASP A 122 -19.80 -12.49 4.54
CA ASP A 122 -18.77 -13.30 3.91
C ASP A 122 -17.46 -13.28 4.72
N MET A 123 -16.80 -14.44 4.81
CA MET A 123 -15.43 -14.58 5.30
C MET A 123 -14.64 -15.43 4.28
N LYS A 124 -13.59 -14.85 3.69
CA LYS A 124 -12.70 -15.55 2.76
C LYS A 124 -11.44 -16.01 3.47
N LEU A 125 -11.20 -17.33 3.45
CA LEU A 125 -10.01 -17.96 3.99
C LEU A 125 -9.05 -18.28 2.86
N HIS A 126 -7.84 -17.72 2.93
CA HIS A 126 -6.80 -17.95 1.93
C HIS A 126 -5.80 -18.97 2.44
N ARG A 127 -5.66 -20.10 1.74
CA ARG A 127 -4.59 -21.06 2.00
C ARG A 127 -3.36 -20.66 1.19
N LEU A 128 -2.35 -20.13 1.88
CA LEU A 128 -1.11 -19.73 1.22
C LEU A 128 -0.30 -20.97 0.78
N PRO A 129 0.28 -20.96 -0.43
CA PRO A 129 1.12 -22.04 -0.94
C PRO A 129 2.51 -21.97 -0.31
N TRP A 130 2.61 -22.34 0.97
CA TRP A 130 3.86 -22.24 1.73
C TRP A 130 4.97 -23.10 1.12
N PRO A 131 6.14 -22.51 0.79
CA PRO A 131 7.32 -23.25 0.34
C PRO A 131 8.00 -23.91 1.55
N LYS A 132 7.38 -24.98 2.06
CA LYS A 132 7.74 -25.61 3.35
C LYS A 132 9.20 -26.06 3.40
N GLU A 133 9.70 -26.63 2.31
CA GLU A 133 11.09 -27.13 2.22
C GLU A 133 12.09 -25.96 2.31
N GLN A 134 11.84 -24.89 1.57
CA GLN A 134 12.68 -23.69 1.57
C GLN A 134 12.64 -22.99 2.92
N LEU A 135 11.45 -22.84 3.53
CA LEU A 135 11.30 -22.27 4.87
C LEU A 135 11.99 -23.13 5.94
N ALA A 136 11.92 -24.45 5.84
CA ALA A 136 12.64 -25.34 6.75
C ALA A 136 14.16 -25.24 6.59
N ALA A 137 14.65 -25.09 5.35
CA ALA A 137 16.07 -24.93 5.06
C ALA A 137 16.68 -23.63 5.60
N LEU A 138 15.88 -22.58 5.81
CA LEU A 138 16.33 -21.31 6.38
C LEU A 138 16.72 -21.41 7.87
N GLY A 139 16.30 -22.46 8.58
CA GLY A 139 16.68 -22.69 9.98
C GLY A 139 16.30 -21.53 10.89
N ALA A 140 17.29 -20.91 11.53
CA ALA A 140 17.10 -19.79 12.47
C ALA A 140 17.08 -18.40 11.81
N ALA A 141 17.09 -18.31 10.48
CA ALA A 141 17.03 -17.03 9.79
C ALA A 141 15.70 -16.30 10.08
N GLN A 142 15.77 -14.99 10.32
CA GLN A 142 14.56 -14.19 10.47
C GLN A 142 13.90 -13.97 9.12
N VAL A 143 12.59 -14.21 9.07
CA VAL A 143 11.76 -13.99 7.89
C VAL A 143 10.64 -13.01 8.23
N GLU A 144 10.28 -12.17 7.27
CA GLU A 144 9.15 -11.24 7.39
C GLU A 144 8.02 -11.68 6.46
N LEU A 145 6.78 -11.67 6.97
CA LEU A 145 5.58 -11.80 6.16
C LEU A 145 4.86 -10.46 6.13
N ARG A 146 4.66 -9.93 4.93
CA ARG A 146 3.85 -8.73 4.71
C ARG A 146 2.52 -9.10 4.09
N VAL A 147 1.44 -8.57 4.65
CA VAL A 147 0.08 -8.75 4.12
C VAL A 147 -0.56 -7.39 3.92
N THR A 148 -1.08 -7.14 2.73
CA THR A 148 -1.76 -5.89 2.40
C THR A 148 -3.14 -6.22 1.85
N LEU A 149 -4.17 -5.72 2.53
CA LEU A 149 -5.54 -5.76 2.07
C LEU A 149 -5.92 -4.40 1.50
N SER A 150 -6.33 -4.37 0.23
CA SER A 150 -6.74 -3.17 -0.47
C SER A 150 -8.11 -3.41 -1.10
N TYR A 151 -9.06 -2.56 -0.77
CA TYR A 151 -10.42 -2.55 -1.29
C TYR A 151 -10.91 -1.10 -1.40
N PHE A 152 -11.77 -0.81 -2.37
CA PHE A 152 -12.62 0.37 -2.32
C PHE A 152 -13.98 -0.05 -1.75
N ILE A 153 -14.51 0.71 -0.79
CA ILE A 153 -15.82 0.43 -0.23
C ILE A 153 -16.84 1.22 -1.03
N GLU A 154 -17.84 0.53 -1.59
CA GLU A 154 -19.07 1.15 -2.07
C GLU A 154 -20.28 0.65 -1.26
N PRO A 155 -21.09 1.53 -0.65
CA PRO A 155 -20.82 2.95 -0.40
C PRO A 155 -19.86 3.15 0.78
N ASN A 156 -19.22 4.33 0.82
CA ASN A 156 -18.40 4.77 1.94
C ASN A 156 -19.16 4.58 3.28
N PRO A 157 -18.64 3.85 4.29
CA PRO A 157 -19.36 3.59 5.55
C PRO A 157 -19.67 4.85 6.38
N GLY A 158 -19.12 6.00 5.97
CA GLY A 158 -19.35 7.31 6.58
C GLY A 158 -20.37 8.20 5.85
N GLU A 159 -21.05 7.69 4.81
CA GLU A 159 -22.26 8.31 4.24
C GLU A 159 -23.52 7.54 4.64
#